data_AF-A0A957Q1C3-F1
#
_entry.id   AF-A0A957Q1C3-F1
#
_cell.length_a   1.000
_cell.length_b   1.000
_cell.length_c   1.000
_cell.angle_alpha   90.00
_cell.angle_beta   90.00
_cell.angle_gamma   90.00
#
_symmetry.space_group_name_H-M   'P 1'
#
loop_
_entity.id
_entity.type
_entity.pdbx_description
1 polymer ?
#
loop_
_entity_poly.entity_id
_entity_poly.type
_entity_poly.pdbx_seq_one_letter_code
_entity_poly.pdbx_strand_id
1 'polypeptide(L)'
;MTDKDKKVIDNLTGWNIGIGIGALTLGLFLGVMQGLEHAGFDFYSHLQPVIKSYYQGLSIHGVLNALLWTTFFICGFFTFSTTRSLNRPLRYPWVSYLALGMMVVGTLIAAYPLLSNMATVLYTFYP
;
A
#
# COMPACT_ATOMS: atom_id res chain seq x y z
N MET A 1 3.72 -30.25 -1.58
CA MET A 1 2.72 -29.22 -1.24
C MET A 1 1.36 -29.65 -1.79
N THR A 2 0.32 -29.70 -0.96
CA THR A 2 -1.03 -30.15 -1.36
C THR A 2 -1.79 -29.04 -2.10
N ASP A 3 -2.91 -29.37 -2.76
CA ASP A 3 -3.74 -28.35 -3.41
C ASP A 3 -4.41 -27.41 -2.40
N LYS A 4 -4.69 -27.90 -1.19
CA LYS A 4 -5.14 -27.07 -0.08
C LYS A 4 -4.08 -26.03 0.31
N ASP A 5 -2.81 -26.44 0.38
CA ASP A 5 -1.70 -25.53 0.70
C ASP A 5 -1.57 -24.45 -0.38
N LYS A 6 -1.62 -24.84 -1.66
CA LYS A 6 -1.55 -23.91 -2.79
C LYS A 6 -2.68 -22.89 -2.73
N LYS A 7 -3.92 -23.34 -2.48
CA LYS A 7 -5.09 -22.44 -2.37
C LYS A 7 -4.90 -21.41 -1.25
N VAL A 8 -4.33 -21.80 -0.11
CA VAL A 8 -4.05 -20.87 1.00
C VAL A 8 -2.98 -19.85 0.60
N ILE A 9 -1.90 -20.29 -0.04
CA ILE A 9 -0.83 -19.42 -0.56
C ILE A 9 -1.38 -18.45 -1.60
N ASP A 10 -2.20 -18.92 -2.53
CA ASP A 10 -2.74 -18.12 -3.63
C ASP A 10 -3.72 -17.07 -3.11
N ASN A 11 -4.55 -17.39 -2.11
CA ASN A 11 -5.41 -16.42 -1.45
C ASN A 11 -4.60 -15.34 -0.73
N LEU A 12 -3.62 -15.72 0.10
CA LEU A 12 -2.75 -14.76 0.80
C LEU A 12 -2.00 -13.87 -0.17
N THR A 13 -1.47 -14.45 -1.25
CA THR A 13 -0.79 -13.73 -2.32
C THR A 13 -1.75 -12.74 -2.99
N GLY A 14 -2.92 -13.22 -3.42
CA GLY A 14 -3.92 -12.40 -4.10
C GLY A 14 -4.37 -11.20 -3.28
N TRP A 15 -4.64 -11.38 -1.98
CA TRP A 15 -4.98 -10.27 -1.09
C TRP A 15 -3.86 -9.25 -0.95
N ASN A 16 -2.64 -9.71 -0.66
CA ASN A 16 -1.49 -8.80 -0.49
C ASN A 16 -1.18 -8.04 -1.78
N ILE A 17 -1.09 -8.74 -2.90
CA ILE A 17 -0.81 -8.12 -4.20
C ILE A 17 -1.95 -7.19 -4.61
N GLY A 18 -3.21 -7.58 -4.42
CA GLY A 18 -4.37 -6.75 -4.76
C GLY A 18 -4.40 -5.43 -3.98
N ILE A 19 -4.19 -5.49 -2.66
CA ILE A 19 -4.10 -4.29 -1.81
C ILE A 19 -2.91 -3.43 -2.21
N GLY A 20 -1.74 -4.06 -2.40
CA GLY A 20 -0.53 -3.38 -2.81
C GLY A 20 -0.71 -2.63 -4.13
N ILE A 21 -1.24 -3.29 -5.16
CA ILE A 21 -1.50 -2.68 -6.47
C ILE A 21 -2.51 -1.54 -6.33
N GLY A 22 -3.56 -1.70 -5.51
CA GLY A 22 -4.49 -0.61 -5.21
C GLY A 22 -3.79 0.61 -4.60
N ALA A 23 -2.91 0.40 -3.62
CA ALA A 23 -2.10 1.46 -3.02
C ALA A 23 -1.18 2.13 -4.06
N LEU A 24 -0.48 1.33 -4.87
CA LEU A 24 0.39 1.81 -5.94
C LEU A 24 -0.38 2.69 -6.93
N THR A 25 -1.54 2.25 -7.39
CA THR A 25 -2.35 3.00 -8.37
C THR A 25 -2.81 4.34 -7.79
N LEU A 26 -3.31 4.36 -6.56
CA LEU A 26 -3.75 5.59 -5.90
C LEU A 26 -2.57 6.54 -5.63
N GLY A 27 -1.43 6.04 -5.18
CA GLY A 27 -0.24 6.85 -5.00
C GLY A 27 0.29 7.39 -6.33
N LEU A 28 0.39 6.56 -7.37
CA LEU A 28 0.83 7.00 -8.71
C LEU A 28 -0.07 8.09 -9.29
N PHE A 29 -1.38 8.04 -9.09
CA PHE A 29 -2.28 9.12 -9.50
C PHE A 29 -1.83 10.47 -8.90
N LEU A 30 -1.52 10.52 -7.61
CA LEU A 30 -0.99 11.71 -6.95
C LEU A 30 0.41 12.08 -7.45
N GLY A 31 1.21 11.10 -7.89
CA GLY A 31 2.52 11.34 -8.52
C GLY A 31 2.42 12.02 -9.88
N VAL A 32 1.40 11.66 -10.68
CA VAL A 32 1.10 12.38 -11.94
C VAL A 32 0.71 13.83 -11.63
N MET A 33 -0.10 14.07 -10.60
CA MET A 33 -0.46 15.43 -10.18
C MET A 33 0.77 16.25 -9.73
N GLN A 34 1.72 15.63 -9.01
CA GLN A 34 2.99 16.29 -8.66
C GLN A 34 3.81 16.66 -9.89
N GLY A 35 3.89 15.76 -10.87
CA GLY A 35 4.58 16.02 -12.13
C GLY A 35 3.98 17.18 -12.91
N LEU A 36 2.64 17.28 -12.95
CA LEU A 36 1.93 18.40 -13.57
C LEU A 36 2.15 19.72 -12.84
N GLU A 37 2.07 19.71 -11.51
CA GLU A 37 2.36 20.87 -10.66
C GLU A 37 3.78 21.41 -10.93
N HIS A 38 4.78 20.52 -10.99
CA HIS A 38 6.17 20.89 -11.30
C HIS A 38 6.35 21.38 -12.74
N ALA A 39 5.44 21.04 -13.65
CA ALA A 39 5.39 21.57 -15.01
C ALA A 39 4.62 22.91 -15.11
N GLY A 40 4.13 23.46 -14.00
CA GLY A 40 3.40 24.73 -13.93
C GLY A 40 1.88 24.61 -14.08
N PHE A 41 1.32 23.40 -14.05
CA PHE A 41 -0.11 23.16 -14.13
C PHE A 41 -0.70 22.79 -12.77
N ASP A 42 -1.39 23.73 -12.11
CA ASP A 42 -2.06 23.49 -10.82
C ASP A 42 -3.42 22.79 -10.97
N PHE A 43 -3.39 21.47 -10.78
CA PHE A 43 -4.58 20.63 -10.69
C PHE A 43 -5.05 20.38 -9.25
N TYR A 44 -4.27 20.76 -8.23
CA TYR A 44 -4.64 20.55 -6.82
C TYR A 44 -5.86 21.37 -6.42
N SER A 45 -6.03 22.55 -7.02
CA SER A 45 -7.26 23.37 -6.92
C SER A 45 -8.54 22.58 -7.27
N HIS A 46 -8.48 21.66 -8.24
CA HIS A 46 -9.61 20.86 -8.71
C HIS A 46 -9.87 19.61 -7.85
N LEU A 47 -8.90 19.22 -7.02
CA LEU A 47 -9.03 18.07 -6.11
C LEU A 47 -9.68 18.45 -4.77
N GLN A 48 -9.94 19.75 -4.54
CA GLN A 48 -10.70 20.20 -3.39
C GLN A 48 -12.16 19.72 -3.48
N PRO A 49 -12.79 19.32 -2.36
CA PRO A 49 -12.27 19.38 -0.98
C PRO A 49 -11.52 18.10 -0.54
N VAL A 50 -11.29 17.14 -1.43
CA VAL A 50 -10.76 15.80 -1.09
C VAL A 50 -9.28 15.85 -0.74
N ILE A 51 -8.47 16.56 -1.54
CA ILE A 51 -7.06 16.82 -1.28
C ILE A 51 -6.88 18.31 -1.08
N LYS A 52 -6.47 18.71 0.12
CA LYS A 52 -6.45 20.10 0.56
C LYS A 52 -5.22 20.88 0.11
N SER A 53 -4.13 20.20 -0.23
CA SER A 53 -2.87 20.85 -0.66
C SER A 53 -1.95 19.88 -1.39
N TYR A 54 -0.97 20.45 -2.10
CA TYR A 54 0.16 19.71 -2.66
C TYR A 54 0.81 18.79 -1.62
N TYR A 55 1.12 19.32 -0.42
CA TYR A 55 1.80 18.57 0.62
C TYR A 55 0.97 17.45 1.23
N GLN A 56 -0.36 17.61 1.32
CA GLN A 56 -1.24 16.52 1.75
C GLN A 56 -1.18 15.38 0.72
N GLY A 57 -1.31 15.72 -0.57
CA GLY A 57 -1.17 14.76 -1.67
C GLY A 57 0.22 14.11 -1.70
N LEU A 58 1.29 14.86 -1.45
CA LEU A 58 2.66 14.35 -1.39
C LEU A 58 2.87 13.39 -0.21
N SER A 59 2.28 13.68 0.95
CA SER A 59 2.33 12.80 2.11
C SER A 59 1.62 11.48 1.81
N ILE A 60 0.40 11.54 1.27
CA ILE A 60 -0.37 10.34 0.87
C ILE A 60 0.39 9.55 -0.21
N HIS A 61 0.88 10.21 -1.26
CA HIS A 61 1.67 9.59 -2.33
C HIS A 61 2.84 8.77 -1.77
N GLY A 62 3.68 9.40 -0.94
CA GLY A 62 4.86 8.76 -0.37
C GLY A 62 4.49 7.57 0.51
N VAL A 63 3.49 7.72 1.39
CA VAL A 63 3.04 6.62 2.26
C VAL A 63 2.47 5.46 1.45
N LEU A 64 1.62 5.73 0.46
CA LEU A 64 1.00 4.69 -0.37
C LEU A 64 2.04 3.92 -1.20
N ASN A 65 2.97 4.62 -1.86
CA ASN A 65 3.89 3.98 -2.80
C ASN A 65 5.16 3.44 -2.15
N ALA A 66 5.74 4.17 -1.20
CA ALA A 66 7.02 3.78 -0.60
C ALA A 66 6.86 2.82 0.58
N LEU A 67 5.72 2.85 1.29
CA LEU A 67 5.48 2.02 2.47
C LEU A 67 4.44 0.93 2.23
N LEU A 68 3.21 1.30 1.83
CA LEU A 68 2.13 0.31 1.69
C LEU A 68 2.37 -0.62 0.51
N TRP A 69 2.49 -0.08 -0.70
CA TRP A 69 2.71 -0.87 -1.92
C TRP A 69 3.87 -1.86 -1.74
N THR A 70 5.05 -1.38 -1.35
CA THR A 70 6.26 -2.18 -1.22
C THR A 70 6.09 -3.28 -0.17
N THR A 71 5.53 -2.97 1.00
CA THR A 71 5.34 -3.94 2.09
C THR A 71 4.36 -5.03 1.69
N PHE A 72 3.17 -4.65 1.19
CA PHE A 72 2.17 -5.61 0.73
C PHE A 72 2.70 -6.44 -0.45
N PHE A 73 3.41 -5.83 -1.40
CA PHE A 73 4.04 -6.54 -2.51
C PHE A 73 5.05 -7.57 -2.03
N ILE A 74 5.97 -7.20 -1.13
CA ILE A 74 6.98 -8.11 -0.57
C ILE A 74 6.31 -9.29 0.13
N CYS A 75 5.31 -9.02 0.99
CA CYS A 75 4.57 -10.06 1.70
C CYS A 75 3.86 -11.03 0.75
N GLY A 76 3.17 -10.52 -0.28
CA GLY A 76 2.50 -11.35 -1.28
C GLY A 76 3.50 -12.12 -2.16
N PHE A 77 4.48 -11.43 -2.71
CA PHE A 77 5.47 -11.99 -3.64
C PHE A 77 6.33 -13.07 -2.98
N PHE A 78 6.81 -12.88 -1.75
CA PHE A 78 7.58 -13.91 -1.04
C PHE A 78 6.71 -15.07 -0.55
N THR A 79 5.46 -14.81 -0.15
CA THR A 79 4.51 -15.90 0.15
C THR A 79 4.33 -16.81 -1.05
N PHE A 80 4.23 -16.24 -2.26
CA PHE A 80 4.12 -17.00 -3.51
C PHE A 80 5.46 -17.62 -3.94
N SER A 81 6.47 -16.81 -4.21
CA SER A 81 7.74 -17.25 -4.81
C SER A 81 8.48 -18.25 -3.93
N THR A 82 8.65 -17.96 -2.64
CA THR A 82 9.44 -18.82 -1.75
C THR A 82 8.81 -20.19 -1.56
N THR A 83 7.49 -20.27 -1.36
CA THR A 83 6.79 -21.55 -1.16
C THR A 83 6.79 -22.41 -2.42
N ARG A 84 6.62 -21.78 -3.59
CA ARG A 84 6.63 -22.44 -4.90
C ARG A 84 8.04 -22.91 -5.29
N SER A 85 9.06 -22.06 -5.14
CA SER A 85 10.45 -22.40 -5.48
C SER A 85 11.01 -23.51 -4.59
N LEU A 86 10.67 -23.53 -3.30
CA LEU A 86 11.11 -24.58 -2.37
C LEU A 86 10.18 -25.80 -2.36
N ASN A 87 9.05 -25.75 -3.07
CA ASN A 87 7.97 -26.73 -3.02
C ASN A 87 7.55 -27.12 -1.59
N ARG A 88 7.51 -26.13 -0.69
CA ARG A 88 7.20 -26.30 0.73
C ARG A 88 6.03 -25.41 1.14
N PRO A 89 5.03 -25.95 1.87
CA PRO A 89 3.93 -25.13 2.36
C PRO A 89 4.41 -24.18 3.46
N LEU A 90 3.61 -23.15 3.74
CA LEU A 90 3.79 -22.31 4.92
C LEU A 90 3.64 -23.18 6.18
N ARG A 91 4.62 -23.11 7.10
CA ARG A 91 4.58 -23.86 8.36
C ARG A 91 3.39 -23.45 9.24
N TYR A 92 3.12 -22.14 9.30
CA TYR A 92 2.04 -21.56 10.11
C TYR A 92 1.24 -20.54 9.28
N PRO A 93 0.31 -20.97 8.41
CA PRO A 93 -0.42 -20.06 7.53
C PRO A 93 -1.21 -18.97 8.27
N TRP A 94 -1.67 -19.25 9.49
CA TRP A 94 -2.40 -18.29 10.32
C TRP A 94 -1.57 -17.05 10.66
N VAL A 95 -0.24 -17.17 10.75
CA VAL A 95 0.66 -16.02 11.01
C VAL A 95 0.64 -15.06 9.83
N SER A 96 0.60 -15.57 8.60
CA SER A 96 0.49 -14.73 7.40
C SER A 96 -0.86 -14.03 7.31
N TYR A 97 -1.95 -14.68 7.72
CA TYR A 97 -3.26 -14.03 7.83
C TYR A 97 -3.30 -12.98 8.94
N LEU A 98 -2.66 -13.23 10.09
CA LEU A 98 -2.53 -12.26 11.16
C LEU A 98 -1.74 -11.03 10.70
N ALA A 99 -0.61 -11.24 10.01
CA ALA A 99 0.19 -10.15 9.44
C ALA A 99 -0.62 -9.33 8.43
N LEU A 100 -1.35 -10.00 7.51
CA LEU A 100 -2.25 -9.34 6.58
C LEU A 100 -3.31 -8.49 7.32
N GLY A 101 -3.97 -9.06 8.32
CA GLY A 101 -4.96 -8.35 9.12
C GLY A 101 -4.38 -7.14 9.85
N MET A 102 -3.20 -7.30 10.47
CA MET A 102 -2.49 -6.21 11.15
C MET A 102 -2.13 -5.07 10.19
N MET A 103 -1.61 -5.38 9.00
CA MET A 103 -1.27 -4.37 8.00
C MET A 103 -2.52 -3.62 7.51
N VAL A 104 -3.63 -4.31 7.28
CA VAL A 104 -4.91 -3.69 6.89
C VAL A 104 -5.43 -2.77 7.99
N VAL A 105 -5.47 -3.23 9.24
CA VAL A 105 -5.93 -2.42 10.37
C VAL A 105 -5.03 -1.20 10.57
N GLY A 106 -3.70 -1.37 10.54
CA GLY A 106 -2.75 -0.26 10.63
C GLY A 106 -2.93 0.76 9.51
N THR A 107 -3.19 0.28 8.29
CA THR A 107 -3.50 1.14 7.14
C THR A 107 -4.75 1.98 7.39
N LEU A 108 -5.83 1.39 7.90
CA LEU A 108 -7.07 2.11 8.18
C LEU A 108 -6.90 3.15 9.29
N ILE A 109 -6.13 2.82 10.34
CA ILE A 109 -5.80 3.76 11.42
C ILE A 109 -5.02 4.95 10.86
N ALA A 110 -4.01 4.71 10.03
CA ALA A 110 -3.18 5.76 9.43
C ALA A 110 -3.92 6.58 8.36
N ALA A 111 -4.90 5.97 7.65
CA ALA A 111 -5.67 6.63 6.62
C ALA A 111 -6.46 7.83 7.16
N TYR A 112 -7.04 7.72 8.37
CA TYR A 112 -7.82 8.80 8.96
C TYR A 112 -7.06 10.13 9.08
N PRO A 113 -5.91 10.23 9.79
CA PRO A 113 -5.17 11.49 9.90
C PRO A 113 -4.56 11.97 8.58
N LEU A 114 -4.20 11.07 7.66
CA LEU A 114 -3.71 11.45 6.33
C LEU A 114 -4.81 12.12 5.49
N LEU A 115 -6.00 11.51 5.43
CA LEU A 115 -7.13 12.01 4.63
C LEU A 115 -7.76 13.26 5.25
N SER A 116 -7.76 13.41 6.57
CA SER A 116 -8.30 14.58 7.26
C SER A 116 -7.37 15.81 7.24
N ASN A 117 -6.16 15.67 6.68
CA ASN A 117 -5.08 16.68 6.66
C ASN A 117 -4.49 16.96 8.06
N MET A 118 -4.55 15.99 8.97
CA MET A 118 -3.91 16.09 10.29
C MET A 118 -2.47 15.57 10.29
N ALA A 119 -2.05 14.82 9.27
CA ALA A 119 -0.71 14.23 9.14
C ALA A 119 -0.03 14.59 7.81
N THR A 120 0.06 15.89 7.52
CA THR A 120 0.73 16.40 6.31
C THR A 120 2.21 16.62 6.58
N VAL A 121 2.95 15.52 6.75
CA VAL A 121 4.34 15.50 7.25
C VAL A 121 5.30 14.67 6.37
N LEU A 122 4.90 14.40 5.13
CA LEU A 122 5.59 13.49 4.19
C LEU A 122 5.67 12.05 4.73
N TYR A 123 6.26 11.15 3.94
CA TYR A 123 6.47 9.76 4.36
C TYR A 123 7.64 9.59 5.35
N THR A 124 8.40 10.67 5.62
CA THR A 124 9.54 10.67 6.54
C THR A 124 9.19 11.15 7.95
N PHE A 125 8.06 11.87 8.12
CA PHE A 125 7.50 12.26 9.43
C PHE A 125 8.52 12.84 10.42
N TYR A 126 9.42 13.70 9.92
CA TYR A 126 10.39 14.40 10.78
C TYR A 126 9.67 15.35 11.76
N PRO A 127 10.03 15.34 13.06
CA PRO A 127 9.40 16.16 14.09
C PRO A 127 9.79 17.64 14.03
#